data_AF-A0A4V2WN66-F1
#
_entry.id   AF-A0A4V2WN66-F1
#
_cell.length_a   1.000
_cell.length_b   1.000
_cell.length_c   1.000
_cell.angle_alpha   90.00
_cell.angle_beta   90.00
_cell.angle_gamma   90.00
#
_symmetry.space_group_name_H-M   'P 1'
#
loop_
_entity.id
_entity.type
_entity.pdbx_description
1 polymer ?
#
loop_
_entity_poly.entity_id
_entity_poly.type
_entity_poly.pdbx_seq_one_letter_code
_entity_poly.pdbx_strand_id
1 'polypeptide(L)'
;MSQKIYDPLYLQFLYDFNCTRDYFECHESLEELWLEEAKDPFYQGLLQVAVALYHHRNENVSGALKLMRSALDKLSRYPERMLGIDLEQVRINSRAYLTKLEHIPNVQFEHEPFDIVILDPALQEQLNHHIHELERKITD
;
A
#
# COMPACT_ATOMS: atom_id res chain seq x y z
N MET A 1 23.99 -13.66 10.84
CA MET A 1 22.88 -13.74 9.87
C MET A 1 22.91 -12.44 9.08
N SER A 2 22.87 -12.50 7.74
CA SER A 2 22.81 -11.27 6.92
C SER A 2 21.49 -10.56 7.21
N GLN A 3 21.55 -9.28 7.59
CA GLN A 3 20.36 -8.47 7.83
C GLN A 3 19.68 -8.24 6.48
N LYS A 4 18.37 -8.51 6.43
CA LYS A 4 17.59 -8.35 5.20
C LYS A 4 17.42 -6.86 4.92
N ILE A 5 17.94 -6.40 3.79
CA ILE A 5 17.82 -5.01 3.34
C ILE A 5 16.56 -4.91 2.46
N TYR A 6 15.75 -3.90 2.70
CA TYR A 6 14.56 -3.61 1.92
C TYR A 6 14.82 -2.43 0.98
N ASP A 7 14.13 -2.44 -0.16
CA ASP A 7 14.29 -1.40 -1.17
C ASP A 7 13.82 -0.03 -0.64
N PRO A 8 14.56 1.07 -0.86
CA PRO A 8 14.14 2.41 -0.45
C PRO A 8 12.76 2.83 -0.99
N LEU A 9 12.40 2.45 -2.22
CA LEU A 9 11.08 2.74 -2.80
C LEU A 9 9.97 1.98 -2.07
N TYR A 10 10.26 0.76 -1.60
CA TYR A 10 9.32 0.01 -0.77
C TYR A 10 9.15 0.65 0.62
N LEU A 11 10.22 1.17 1.22
CA LEU A 11 10.15 1.93 2.48
C LEU A 11 9.37 3.23 2.30
N GLN A 12 9.59 3.95 1.20
CA GLN A 12 8.86 5.16 0.84
C GLN A 12 7.37 4.87 0.67
N PHE A 13 7.01 3.82 -0.07
CA PHE A 13 5.62 3.36 -0.20
C PHE A 13 4.96 3.09 1.15
N LEU A 14 5.62 2.37 2.06
CA LEU A 14 5.05 2.07 3.37
C LEU A 14 4.88 3.34 4.23
N TYR A 15 5.82 4.27 4.15
CA TYR A 15 5.71 5.57 4.79
C TYR A 15 4.52 6.37 4.24
N ASP A 16 4.38 6.46 2.92
CA ASP A 16 3.30 7.23 2.31
C ASP A 16 1.94 6.57 2.58
N PHE A 17 1.89 5.24 2.59
CA PHE A 17 0.66 4.51 2.84
C PHE A 17 0.20 4.59 4.30
N ASN A 18 1.10 4.39 5.26
CA ASN A 18 0.76 4.29 6.69
C ASN A 18 0.80 5.65 7.40
N CYS A 19 1.76 6.51 7.08
CA CYS A 19 2.03 7.74 7.82
C CYS A 19 1.34 8.97 7.20
N THR A 20 1.69 9.32 5.96
CA THR A 20 1.16 10.54 5.32
C THR A 20 -0.24 10.33 4.73
N ARG A 21 -0.56 9.06 4.43
CA ARG A 21 -1.71 8.66 3.63
C ARG A 21 -1.70 9.28 2.24
N ASP A 22 -0.54 9.59 1.69
CA ASP A 22 -0.43 10.11 0.33
C ASP A 22 -0.42 8.97 -0.68
N TYR A 23 -1.61 8.58 -1.12
CA TYR A 23 -1.78 7.49 -2.07
C TYR A 23 -1.35 7.85 -3.50
N PHE A 24 -1.12 9.13 -3.80
CA PHE A 24 -0.49 9.53 -5.05
C PHE A 24 1.02 9.27 -4.99
N GLU A 25 1.69 9.64 -3.91
CA GLU A 25 3.13 9.32 -3.73
C GLU A 25 3.37 7.80 -3.59
N CYS A 26 2.41 7.05 -3.04
CA CYS A 26 2.42 5.59 -3.10
C CYS A 26 2.45 5.05 -4.54
N HIS A 27 1.77 5.72 -5.48
CA HIS A 27 1.78 5.33 -6.89
C HIS A 27 3.16 5.54 -7.49
N GLU A 28 3.75 6.73 -7.31
CA GLU A 28 5.05 7.06 -7.88
C GLU A 28 6.13 6.08 -7.40
N SER A 29 6.24 5.88 -6.09
CA SER A 29 7.24 4.99 -5.49
C SER A 29 7.07 3.53 -5.90
N LEU A 30 5.84 2.99 -5.89
CA LEU A 30 5.63 1.59 -6.32
C LEU A 30 5.64 1.40 -7.83
N GLU A 31 5.32 2.40 -8.64
CA GLU A 31 5.40 2.26 -10.10
C GLU A 31 6.85 2.09 -10.52
N GLU A 32 7.76 2.92 -9.98
CA GLU A 32 9.19 2.80 -10.19
C GLU A 32 9.69 1.41 -9.77
N LEU A 33 9.40 1.00 -8.52
CA LEU A 33 9.82 -0.30 -8.02
C LEU A 33 9.24 -1.47 -8.83
N TRP A 34 7.96 -1.38 -9.23
CA TRP A 34 7.32 -2.40 -10.06
C TRP A 34 8.01 -2.54 -11.41
N LEU A 35 8.42 -1.44 -12.04
CA LEU A 35 9.15 -1.45 -13.30
C LEU A 35 10.56 -2.06 -13.14
N GLU A 36 11.26 -1.76 -12.04
CA GLU A 36 12.57 -2.32 -11.73
C GLU A 36 12.52 -3.83 -11.44
N GLU A 37 11.47 -4.27 -10.75
CA GLU A 37 11.24 -5.67 -10.35
C GLU A 37 10.55 -6.48 -11.45
N ALA A 38 10.95 -6.26 -12.71
CA ALA A 38 10.49 -6.98 -13.90
C ALA A 38 8.96 -7.07 -14.03
N LYS A 39 8.26 -6.06 -13.53
CA LYS A 39 6.79 -5.99 -13.52
C LYS A 39 6.12 -7.09 -12.69
N ASP A 40 6.72 -7.50 -11.57
CA ASP A 40 6.13 -8.50 -10.66
C ASP A 40 4.68 -8.11 -10.25
N PRO A 41 3.68 -8.99 -10.45
CA PRO A 41 2.30 -8.73 -10.06
C PRO A 41 2.08 -8.42 -8.57
N PHE A 42 3.03 -8.75 -7.70
CA PHE A 42 2.98 -8.42 -6.27
C PHE A 42 2.98 -6.92 -6.06
N TYR A 43 4.00 -6.22 -6.57
CA TYR A 43 4.12 -4.76 -6.45
C TYR A 43 2.96 -4.07 -7.17
N GLN A 44 2.56 -4.59 -8.34
CA GLN A 44 1.38 -4.09 -9.03
C GLN A 44 0.10 -4.22 -8.18
N GLY A 45 -0.03 -5.31 -7.42
CA GLY A 45 -1.16 -5.52 -6.52
C GLY A 45 -1.20 -4.47 -5.41
N LEU A 46 -0.07 -4.21 -4.74
CA LEU A 46 0.04 -3.18 -3.70
C LEU A 46 -0.21 -1.77 -4.26
N LEU A 47 0.37 -1.46 -5.42
CA LEU A 47 0.14 -0.20 -6.14
C LEU A 47 -1.35 -0.01 -6.41
N GLN A 48 -2.03 -1.05 -6.90
CA GLN A 48 -3.46 -0.97 -7.17
C GLN A 48 -4.32 -0.80 -5.91
N VAL A 49 -3.88 -1.27 -4.73
CA VAL A 49 -4.56 -0.96 -3.46
C VAL A 49 -4.47 0.54 -3.18
N ALA A 50 -3.28 1.13 -3.24
CA ALA A 50 -3.09 2.56 -2.98
C ALA A 50 -3.87 3.42 -3.99
N VAL A 51 -3.76 3.12 -5.29
CA VAL A 51 -4.47 3.87 -6.34
C VAL A 51 -5.99 3.68 -6.21
N ALA A 52 -6.49 2.54 -5.77
CA ALA A 52 -7.93 2.39 -5.50
C ALA A 52 -8.41 3.33 -4.37
N LEU A 53 -7.63 3.50 -3.31
CA LEU A 53 -7.92 4.44 -2.23
C LEU A 53 -7.84 5.90 -2.71
N TYR A 54 -6.85 6.23 -3.54
CA TYR A 54 -6.74 7.53 -4.20
C TYR A 54 -7.96 7.85 -5.07
N HIS A 55 -8.38 6.91 -5.93
CA HIS A 55 -9.56 7.06 -6.77
C HIS A 55 -10.82 7.28 -5.94
N HIS A 56 -10.98 6.56 -4.83
CA HIS A 56 -12.13 6.78 -3.96
C HIS A 56 -12.12 8.19 -3.36
N ARG A 57 -10.96 8.68 -2.87
CA ARG A 57 -10.81 10.06 -2.35
C ARG A 57 -11.17 11.14 -3.36
N ASN A 58 -10.97 10.88 -4.64
CA ASN A 58 -11.31 11.79 -5.73
C ASN A 58 -12.68 11.49 -6.36
N GLU A 59 -13.60 10.90 -5.58
CA GLU A 59 -14.99 10.60 -5.95
C GLU A 59 -15.12 9.66 -7.19
N ASN A 60 -14.03 8.99 -7.58
CA ASN A 60 -14.00 8.03 -8.68
C ASN A 60 -14.23 6.60 -8.17
N VAL A 61 -15.46 6.34 -7.71
CA VAL A 61 -15.87 5.03 -7.16
C VAL A 61 -15.72 3.89 -8.17
N SER A 62 -16.03 4.13 -9.45
CA SER A 62 -15.90 3.11 -10.50
C SER A 62 -14.45 2.68 -10.70
N GLY A 63 -13.52 3.65 -10.72
CA GLY A 63 -12.08 3.38 -10.78
C GLY A 63 -11.59 2.63 -9.53
N ALA A 64 -12.02 3.06 -8.34
CA ALA A 64 -11.68 2.41 -7.08
C ALA A 64 -12.13 0.94 -7.04
N LEU A 65 -13.38 0.65 -7.43
CA LEU A 65 -13.91 -0.71 -7.52
C LEU A 65 -13.09 -1.60 -8.45
N LYS A 66 -12.79 -1.09 -9.66
CA LYS A 66 -12.03 -1.85 -10.67
C LYS A 66 -10.63 -2.19 -10.16
N LEU A 67 -9.93 -1.21 -9.60
CA LEU A 67 -8.55 -1.38 -9.13
C LEU A 67 -8.48 -2.27 -7.89
N MET A 68 -9.39 -2.08 -6.92
CA MET A 68 -9.40 -2.89 -5.70
C MET A 68 -9.69 -4.38 -6.00
N ARG A 69 -10.60 -4.68 -6.93
CA ARG A 69 -10.81 -6.06 -7.41
C ARG A 69 -9.55 -6.64 -8.06
N SER A 70 -8.88 -5.85 -8.90
CA SER A 70 -7.68 -6.28 -9.62
C SER A 70 -6.49 -6.50 -8.68
N ALA A 71 -6.37 -5.67 -7.64
CA ALA A 71 -5.39 -5.82 -6.58
C ALA A 71 -5.59 -7.14 -5.83
N LEU A 72 -6.81 -7.40 -5.37
CA LEU A 72 -7.16 -8.64 -4.66
C LEU A 72 -6.88 -9.90 -5.50
N ASP A 73 -7.16 -9.89 -6.80
CA ASP A 73 -6.83 -11.01 -7.69
C ASP A 73 -5.31 -11.28 -7.74
N LYS A 74 -4.49 -10.23 -7.88
CA LYS A 74 -3.03 -10.38 -7.91
C LYS A 74 -2.48 -10.87 -6.57
N LEU A 75 -2.86 -10.20 -5.48
CA LEU A 75 -2.35 -10.51 -4.15
C LEU A 75 -2.83 -11.87 -3.61
N SER A 76 -3.91 -12.44 -4.16
CA SER A 76 -4.39 -13.78 -3.80
C SER A 76 -3.40 -14.90 -4.10
N ARG A 77 -2.46 -14.67 -5.03
CA ARG A 77 -1.50 -15.69 -5.52
C ARG A 77 -0.26 -15.83 -4.64
N TYR A 78 -0.09 -14.91 -3.69
CA TYR A 78 1.09 -14.81 -2.84
C TYR A 78 0.78 -15.33 -1.42
N PRO A 79 1.80 -15.78 -0.67
CA PRO A 79 1.63 -16.24 0.70
C PRO A 79 1.11 -15.14 1.62
N GLU A 80 0.49 -15.54 2.74
CA GLU A 80 -0.08 -14.64 3.76
C GLU A 80 0.94 -13.63 4.31
N ARG A 81 2.23 -13.95 4.23
CA ARG A 81 3.34 -13.08 4.65
C ARG A 81 4.32 -12.97 3.50
N MET A 82 4.59 -11.75 3.07
CA MET A 82 5.51 -11.47 1.97
C MET A 82 6.17 -10.12 2.21
N LEU A 83 7.44 -9.99 1.84
CA LEU A 83 8.23 -8.75 2.00
C LEU A 83 8.07 -8.08 3.38
N GLY A 84 8.02 -8.88 4.44
CA GLY A 84 7.99 -8.39 5.82
C GLY A 84 6.65 -7.83 6.29
N ILE A 85 5.59 -7.90 5.49
CA ILE A 85 4.24 -7.43 5.85
C ILE A 85 3.24 -8.58 6.02
N ASP A 86 2.15 -8.30 6.73
CA ASP A 86 0.97 -9.14 6.81
C ASP A 86 0.10 -8.93 5.57
N LEU A 87 0.38 -9.71 4.52
CA LEU A 87 -0.35 -9.62 3.26
C LEU A 87 -1.80 -10.08 3.45
N GLU A 88 -2.07 -11.03 4.35
CA GLU A 88 -3.44 -11.45 4.63
C GLU A 88 -4.26 -10.30 5.23
N GLN A 89 -3.70 -9.54 6.17
CA GLN A 89 -4.38 -8.37 6.71
C GLN A 89 -4.65 -7.31 5.63
N VAL A 90 -3.73 -7.11 4.69
CA VAL A 90 -3.98 -6.26 3.50
C VAL A 90 -5.17 -6.79 2.69
N ARG A 91 -5.20 -8.09 2.39
CA ARG A 91 -6.32 -8.71 1.65
C ARG A 91 -7.66 -8.56 2.38
N ILE A 92 -7.69 -8.77 3.69
CA ILE A 92 -8.88 -8.61 4.53
C ILE A 92 -9.38 -7.17 4.49
N ASN A 93 -8.49 -6.20 4.74
CA ASN A 93 -8.85 -4.79 4.75
C ASN A 93 -9.32 -4.32 3.37
N SER A 94 -8.62 -4.70 2.30
CA SER A 94 -9.02 -4.43 0.91
C SER A 94 -10.38 -5.05 0.56
N ARG A 95 -10.68 -6.27 1.05
CA ARG A 95 -11.99 -6.91 0.85
C ARG A 95 -13.10 -6.15 1.58
N ALA A 96 -12.87 -5.79 2.83
CA ALA A 96 -13.83 -5.00 3.62
C ALA A 96 -14.10 -3.65 2.94
N TYR A 97 -13.06 -2.99 2.44
CA TYR A 97 -13.18 -1.74 1.70
C TYR A 97 -13.96 -1.92 0.39
N LEU A 98 -13.66 -2.97 -0.37
CA LEU A 98 -14.40 -3.31 -1.59
C LEU A 98 -15.89 -3.53 -1.31
N THR A 99 -16.23 -4.27 -0.25
CA THR A 99 -17.62 -4.49 0.14
C THR A 99 -18.32 -3.18 0.51
N LYS A 100 -17.66 -2.25 1.19
CA LYS A 100 -18.20 -0.91 1.46
C LYS A 100 -18.48 -0.15 0.15
N LEU A 101 -17.52 -0.14 -0.79
CA LEU A 101 -17.68 0.50 -2.11
C LEU A 101 -18.85 -0.09 -2.92
N GLU A 102 -19.11 -1.39 -2.82
CA GLU A 102 -20.20 -2.08 -3.54
C GLU A 102 -21.59 -1.75 -2.98
N HIS A 103 -21.72 -1.62 -1.66
CA HIS A 103 -23.01 -1.55 -0.97
C HIS A 103 -23.44 -0.14 -0.57
N ILE A 104 -22.52 0.82 -0.64
CA ILE A 104 -22.79 2.22 -0.29
C ILE A 104 -22.59 3.08 -1.55
N PRO A 105 -23.48 2.98 -2.55
CA PRO A 105 -23.28 3.62 -3.85
C PRO A 105 -23.41 5.16 -3.82
N ASN A 106 -23.66 5.77 -2.66
CA ASN A 106 -23.95 7.21 -2.58
C ASN A 106 -23.69 7.86 -1.22
N VAL A 107 -22.87 7.25 -0.36
CA VAL A 107 -22.40 7.94 0.84
C VAL A 107 -20.89 8.03 0.72
N GLN A 108 -20.41 9.26 0.81
CA GLN A 108 -19.12 9.62 1.36
C GLN A 108 -18.98 8.90 2.73
N PHE A 109 -18.81 7.59 2.75
CA PHE A 109 -18.34 6.95 3.95
C PHE A 109 -16.94 7.51 4.16
N GLU A 110 -16.66 7.95 5.38
CA GLU A 110 -15.36 8.52 5.71
C GLU A 110 -14.28 7.60 5.14
N HIS A 111 -13.29 8.20 4.47
CA HIS A 111 -12.16 7.46 3.93
C HIS A 111 -11.37 6.90 5.11
N GLU A 112 -11.86 5.83 5.73
CA GLU A 112 -11.20 5.13 6.81
C GLU A 112 -9.97 4.46 6.20
N PRO A 113 -8.76 5.03 6.42
CA PRO A 113 -7.56 4.38 5.97
C PRO A 113 -7.37 3.11 6.82
N PHE A 114 -6.58 2.18 6.31
CA PHE A 114 -6.09 1.06 7.11
C PHE A 114 -4.57 1.02 7.00
N ASP A 115 -3.92 0.37 7.96
CA ASP A 115 -2.48 0.19 7.93
C ASP A 115 -2.08 -1.14 7.29
N ILE A 116 -0.96 -1.10 6.57
CA ILE A 116 -0.19 -2.29 6.24
C ILE A 116 0.58 -2.68 7.49
N VAL A 117 0.24 -3.83 8.06
CA VAL A 117 0.90 -4.35 9.27
C VAL A 117 2.28 -4.89 8.92
N ILE A 118 3.30 -4.39 9.61
CA ILE A 118 4.69 -4.83 9.46
C ILE A 118 4.96 -5.95 10.46
N LEU A 119 5.43 -7.09 9.96
CA LEU A 119 5.73 -8.29 10.74
C LEU A 119 7.22 -8.52 10.96
N ASP A 120 8.06 -8.07 10.02
CA ASP A 120 9.51 -8.22 10.12
C ASP A 120 10.14 -7.08 10.92
N PRO A 121 10.77 -7.35 12.08
CA PRO A 121 11.45 -6.32 12.87
C PRO A 121 12.52 -5.55 12.09
N ALA A 122 13.21 -6.19 11.13
CA ALA A 122 14.22 -5.53 10.32
C ALA A 122 13.61 -4.52 9.34
N LEU A 123 12.41 -4.81 8.82
CA LEU A 123 11.65 -3.86 8.01
C LEU A 123 11.18 -2.69 8.87
N GLN A 124 10.64 -2.97 10.06
CA GLN A 124 10.17 -1.94 10.99
C GLN A 124 11.31 -0.99 11.38
N GLU A 125 12.50 -1.52 11.67
CA GLU A 125 13.69 -0.73 12.00
C GLU A 125 14.11 0.18 10.83
N GLN A 126 14.18 -0.36 9.62
CA GLN A 126 14.52 0.41 8.42
C GLN A 126 13.48 1.48 8.10
N LEU A 127 12.19 1.18 8.23
CA LEU A 127 11.12 2.16 8.05
C LEU A 127 11.21 3.28 9.10
N ASN A 128 11.47 2.95 10.36
CA ASN A 128 11.63 3.95 11.41
C ASN A 128 12.83 4.90 11.14
N HIS A 129 13.92 4.36 10.60
CA HIS A 129 15.07 5.16 10.17
C HIS A 129 14.70 6.08 9.00
N HIS A 130 14.04 5.54 7.97
CA HIS A 130 13.57 6.29 6.82
C HIS A 130 12.66 7.45 7.22
N ILE A 131 11.71 7.21 8.14
CA ILE A 131 10.83 8.24 8.71
C ILE A 131 11.65 9.35 9.37
N HIS A 132 12.60 9.01 10.24
CA HIS A 132 13.45 10.02 10.90
C HIS A 132 14.25 10.86 9.90
N GLU A 133 14.74 10.26 8.81
CA GLU A 133 15.47 11.00 7.77
C GLU A 133 14.58 11.98 7.00
N LEU A 134 13.33 11.60 6.72
CA LEU A 134 12.36 12.46 6.06
C LEU A 134 11.93 13.63 6.96
N GLU A 135 11.60 13.36 8.21
CA GLU A 135 11.15 14.39 9.17
C GLU A 135 12.23 15.44 9.42
N ARG A 136 13.51 15.05 9.43
CA ARG A 136 14.63 15.98 9.52
C ARG A 136 14.70 16.94 8.33
N LYS A 137 14.51 16.44 7.10
CA LYS A 137 14.58 17.25 5.88
C LYS A 137 13.45 18.29 5.77
N ILE A 138 12.34 18.10 6.49
CA ILE A 138 11.21 19.04 6.50
C ILE A 138 11.47 20.21 7.47
N THR A 139 12.36 20.02 8.44
CA THR A 139 12.63 21.00 9.51
C THR A 139 13.80 21.95 9.17
N ASP A 140 14.57 21.64 8.11
CA ASP A 140 15.71 22.43 7.60
C ASP A 140 15.29 23.28 6.37
#